data_AF-A0A8S3XWL8-F1
#
_entry.id   AF-A0A8S3XWL8-F1
#
_cell.length_a   1.000
_cell.length_b   1.000
_cell.length_c   1.000
_cell.angle_alpha   90.00
_cell.angle_beta   90.00
_cell.angle_gamma   90.00
#
_symmetry.space_group_name_H-M   'P 1'
#
loop_
_entity.id
_entity.type
_entity.pdbx_description
1 polymer ?
#
loop_
_entity_poly.entity_id
_entity_poly.type
_entity_poly.pdbx_seq_one_letter_code
_entity_poly.pdbx_strand_id
1 'polypeptide(L)'
;MPLENRPRLPHVASMLVTYLEASRDLCETDSILFGAAVAVCRIIGSKLSMAGRATQQGSAIPAWRKRIEDRIAKARALIGRLKSFRSGNNRPRVVCTVKMAFAGTSISLSQPDITQKRTERIDDLKQKNRCLREADSTI
;
A
#
# COMPACT_ATOMS: atom_id res chain seq x y z
N MET A 1 -17.58 42.58 9.04
CA MET A 1 -17.54 41.63 10.17
C MET A 1 -16.09 41.26 10.43
N PRO A 2 -15.38 41.93 11.35
CA PRO A 2 -13.94 42.13 11.17
C PRO A 2 -13.08 41.21 12.05
N LEU A 3 -12.24 40.42 11.40
CA LEU A 3 -10.78 40.27 11.60
C LEU A 3 -10.17 39.91 12.98
N GLU A 4 -10.88 39.98 14.11
CA GLU A 4 -10.30 39.77 15.45
C GLU A 4 -9.92 38.31 15.78
N ASN A 5 -10.46 37.32 15.07
CA ASN A 5 -10.18 35.91 15.34
C ASN A 5 -9.06 35.30 14.47
N ARG A 6 -8.37 36.08 13.63
CA ARG A 6 -7.22 35.62 12.83
C ARG A 6 -6.11 34.90 13.62
N PRO A 7 -5.72 35.29 14.86
CA PRO A 7 -4.65 34.58 15.58
C PRO A 7 -5.05 33.18 16.05
N ARG A 8 -6.35 32.81 16.00
CA ARG A 8 -6.83 31.47 16.38
C ARG A 8 -6.76 30.44 15.25
N LEU A 9 -6.72 30.88 14.00
CA LEU A 9 -6.58 30.00 12.83
C LEU A 9 -5.24 29.23 12.82
N PRO A 10 -4.08 29.87 13.08
CA PRO A 10 -2.81 29.17 13.21
C PRO A 10 -2.83 28.10 14.31
N HIS A 11 -3.53 28.37 15.42
CA HIS A 11 -3.62 27.44 16.54
C HIS A 11 -4.46 26.20 16.19
N VAL A 12 -5.59 26.38 15.51
CA VAL A 12 -6.39 25.25 14.98
C VAL A 12 -5.57 24.45 13.97
N ALA A 13 -4.79 25.11 13.11
CA ALA A 13 -3.92 24.44 12.15
C ALA A 13 -2.82 23.63 12.83
N SER A 14 -2.17 24.17 13.87
CA SER A 14 -1.15 23.43 14.63
C SER A 14 -1.75 22.23 15.37
N MET A 15 -2.93 22.38 15.97
CA MET A 15 -3.62 21.27 16.63
C MET A 15 -4.03 20.19 15.63
N LEU A 16 -4.54 20.58 14.46
CA LEU A 16 -4.92 19.64 13.41
C LEU A 16 -3.76 18.74 13.01
N VAL A 17 -2.56 19.31 12.80
CA VAL A 17 -1.37 18.53 12.44
C VAL A 17 -1.07 17.49 13.51
N THR A 18 -1.06 17.87 14.79
CA THR A 18 -0.80 16.95 15.90
C THR A 18 -1.85 15.83 15.99
N TYR A 19 -3.13 16.15 15.83
CA TYR A 19 -4.19 15.14 15.88
C TYR A 19 -4.20 14.22 14.65
N LEU A 20 -3.83 14.74 13.48
CA LEU A 20 -3.70 13.92 12.26
C LEU A 20 -2.53 12.94 12.36
N GLU A 21 -1.41 13.34 12.95
CA GLU A 21 -0.27 12.45 13.19
C GLU A 21 -0.61 11.34 14.19
N ALA A 22 -1.45 11.62 15.18
CA ALA A 22 -1.90 10.64 16.17
C ALA A 22 -3.03 9.72 15.65
N SER A 23 -3.69 10.10 14.55
CA SER A 23 -4.87 9.38 14.04
C SER A 23 -4.48 8.01 13.48
N ARG A 24 -5.21 6.97 13.90
CA ARG A 24 -4.95 5.59 13.47
C ARG A 24 -5.92 5.10 12.41
N ASP A 25 -7.12 5.65 12.41
CA ASP A 25 -8.23 5.18 11.58
C ASP A 25 -8.85 6.29 10.73
N LEU A 26 -9.35 5.91 9.55
CA LEU A 26 -10.00 6.83 8.61
C LEU A 26 -11.23 7.54 9.20
N CYS A 27 -11.97 6.88 10.08
CA CYS A 27 -13.11 7.49 10.78
C CYS A 27 -12.67 8.63 11.70
N GLU A 28 -11.56 8.41 12.41
CA GLU A 28 -10.99 9.37 13.34
C GLU A 28 -10.44 10.55 12.56
N THR A 29 -9.75 10.30 11.46
CA THR A 29 -9.28 11.34 10.53
C THR A 29 -10.44 12.17 9.97
N ASP A 30 -11.53 11.54 9.52
CA ASP A 30 -12.73 12.24 9.03
C ASP A 30 -13.37 13.12 10.12
N SER A 31 -13.47 12.58 11.34
CA SER A 31 -14.02 13.30 12.50
C SER A 31 -13.15 14.49 12.90
N ILE A 32 -11.82 14.34 12.89
CA ILE A 32 -10.84 15.41 13.17
C ILE A 32 -10.96 16.53 12.12
N LEU A 33 -10.96 16.16 10.84
CA LEU A 33 -11.09 17.12 9.72
C LEU A 33 -12.43 17.85 9.80
N PHE A 34 -13.52 17.14 10.08
CA PHE A 34 -14.83 17.74 10.25
C PHE A 34 -14.88 18.70 11.45
N GLY A 35 -14.36 18.29 12.61
CA GLY A 35 -14.28 19.12 13.80
C GLY A 35 -13.48 20.41 13.56
N ALA A 36 -12.34 20.30 12.88
CA ALA A 36 -11.53 21.47 12.52
C ALA A 36 -12.22 22.38 11.51
N ALA A 37 -12.89 21.84 10.50
CA ALA A 37 -13.67 22.64 9.55
C ALA A 37 -14.79 23.42 10.25
N VAL A 38 -15.48 22.79 11.21
CA VAL A 38 -16.49 23.45 12.05
C VAL A 38 -15.85 24.54 12.92
N ALA A 39 -14.70 24.29 13.54
CA ALA A 39 -13.99 25.27 14.35
C ALA A 39 -13.55 26.50 13.52
N VAL A 40 -13.02 26.28 12.31
CA VAL A 40 -12.65 27.33 11.36
C VAL A 40 -13.87 28.13 10.92
N CYS A 41 -14.98 27.46 10.57
CA CYS A 41 -16.21 28.15 10.19
C CYS A 41 -16.77 29.02 11.32
N ARG A 42 -16.66 28.57 12.58
CA ARG A 42 -17.03 29.36 13.76
C ARG A 42 -16.13 30.57 13.95
N ILE A 43 -14.81 30.40 13.79
CA ILE A 43 -13.81 31.48 13.89
C ILE A 43 -14.05 32.57 12.83
N ILE A 44 -14.38 32.17 11.60
CA ILE A 44 -14.63 33.07 10.46
C ILE A 44 -16.05 33.69 10.54
N GLY A 45 -16.92 33.18 11.39
CA GLY A 45 -18.32 33.62 11.51
C GLY A 45 -19.21 33.16 10.35
N SER A 46 -18.76 32.17 9.57
CA SER A 46 -19.55 31.59 8.48
C SER A 46 -20.53 30.54 9.02
N LYS A 47 -21.80 30.64 8.65
CA LYS A 47 -22.79 29.60 8.94
C LYS A 47 -22.52 28.39 8.05
N LEU A 48 -22.07 27.29 8.65
CA LEU A 48 -21.97 26.01 7.96
C LEU A 48 -23.40 25.49 7.71
N SER A 49 -23.84 25.49 6.46
CA SER A 49 -25.13 24.88 6.10
C SER A 49 -25.01 23.36 6.27
N MET A 50 -25.47 22.88 7.42
CA MET A 50 -25.53 21.45 7.77
C MET A 50 -26.74 20.76 7.11
N ALA A 51 -27.41 21.42 6.17
CA ALA A 51 -28.66 21.00 5.54
C ALA A 51 -28.56 19.68 4.74
N GLY A 52 -27.37 19.15 4.51
CA GLY A 52 -27.16 17.85 3.88
C GLY A 52 -26.95 16.66 4.82
N ARG A 53 -26.90 16.86 6.15
CA ARG A 53 -26.55 15.79 7.11
C ARG A 53 -27.75 15.11 7.80
N ALA A 54 -28.95 15.66 7.70
CA ALA A 54 -30.12 15.11 8.40
C ALA A 54 -30.67 13.80 7.81
N THR A 55 -30.24 13.38 6.61
CA THR A 55 -30.75 12.17 5.93
C THR A 55 -29.79 10.99 5.87
N GLN A 56 -28.63 11.02 6.55
CA GLN A 56 -27.78 9.84 6.66
C GLN A 56 -28.03 9.06 7.96
N GLN A 57 -29.30 8.78 8.25
CA GLN A 57 -29.68 7.65 9.10
C GLN A 57 -29.70 6.39 8.22
N GLY A 58 -28.52 5.91 7.87
CA GLY A 58 -28.34 4.69 7.09
C GLY A 58 -26.85 4.40 7.04
N SER A 59 -26.45 3.27 7.61
CA SER A 59 -25.09 2.79 7.86
C SER A 59 -24.24 2.51 6.61
N ALA A 60 -24.43 3.26 5.53
CA ALA A 60 -23.69 3.10 4.29
C ALA A 60 -22.30 3.74 4.42
N ILE A 61 -21.27 2.91 4.45
CA ILE A 61 -19.88 3.34 4.37
C ILE A 61 -19.71 4.24 3.13
N PRO A 62 -19.21 5.48 3.27
CA PRO A 62 -19.03 6.36 2.14
C PRO A 62 -18.14 5.74 1.06
N ALA A 63 -18.50 5.91 -0.21
CA ALA A 63 -17.77 5.30 -1.33
C ALA A 63 -16.28 5.66 -1.36
N TRP A 64 -15.92 6.88 -0.94
CA TRP A 64 -14.51 7.31 -0.85
C TRP A 64 -13.73 6.50 0.18
N ARG A 65 -14.35 6.18 1.32
CA ARG A 65 -13.73 5.43 2.41
C ARG A 65 -13.41 4.01 1.97
N LYS A 66 -14.37 3.34 1.34
CA LYS A 66 -14.18 2.00 0.75
C LYS A 66 -13.02 1.99 -0.26
N ARG A 67 -12.93 2.99 -1.14
CA ARG A 67 -11.83 3.11 -2.12
C ARG A 67 -10.47 3.22 -1.44
N ILE A 68 -10.36 3.98 -0.34
CA ILE A 68 -9.09 4.12 0.38
C ILE A 68 -8.74 2.83 1.11
N GLU A 69 -9.70 2.21 1.79
CA GLU A 69 -9.53 0.92 2.47
C GLU A 69 -9.07 -0.17 1.48
N ASP A 70 -9.67 -0.26 0.29
CA ASP A 70 -9.28 -1.17 -0.76
C ASP A 70 -7.83 -0.92 -1.25
N ARG A 71 -7.42 0.35 -1.38
CA ARG A 71 -6.04 0.71 -1.75
C ARG A 71 -5.04 0.30 -0.67
N ILE A 72 -5.38 0.53 0.60
CA ILE A 72 -4.56 0.12 1.74
C ILE A 72 -4.44 -1.41 1.77
N ALA A 73 -5.54 -2.15 1.59
CA ALA A 73 -5.54 -3.60 1.54
C ALA A 73 -4.65 -4.13 0.40
N LYS A 74 -4.76 -3.56 -0.81
CA LYS A 74 -3.89 -3.90 -1.95
C LYS A 74 -2.42 -3.65 -1.65
N ALA A 75 -2.08 -2.52 -1.01
CA ALA A 75 -0.71 -2.19 -0.62
C ALA A 75 -0.16 -3.20 0.41
N ARG A 76 -0.93 -3.53 1.46
CA ARG A 76 -0.55 -4.54 2.45
C ARG A 76 -0.30 -5.91 1.81
N ALA A 77 -1.17 -6.32 0.88
CA ALA A 77 -1.03 -7.58 0.15
C ALA A 77 0.22 -7.60 -0.77
N LEU A 78 0.58 -6.46 -1.37
CA LEU A 78 1.81 -6.33 -2.15
C LEU A 78 3.04 -6.44 -1.24
N ILE A 79 3.06 -5.71 -0.12
CA ILE A 79 4.15 -5.78 0.88
C ILE A 79 4.34 -7.21 1.38
N GLY A 80 3.26 -7.93 1.69
CA GLY A 80 3.32 -9.33 2.08
C GLY A 80 3.99 -10.22 1.03
N ARG A 81 3.59 -10.08 -0.24
CA ARG A 81 4.20 -10.84 -1.36
C ARG A 81 5.67 -10.50 -1.58
N LEU A 82 6.04 -9.22 -1.44
CA LEU A 82 7.45 -8.79 -1.53
C LEU A 82 8.29 -9.36 -0.37
N LYS A 83 7.75 -9.36 0.86
CA LYS A 83 8.41 -9.99 2.01
C LYS A 83 8.61 -11.49 1.80
N SER A 84 7.59 -12.20 1.30
CA SER A 84 7.71 -13.63 0.96
C SER A 84 8.74 -13.89 -0.15
N PHE A 85 8.80 -13.03 -1.17
CA PHE A 85 9.83 -13.13 -2.20
C PHE A 85 11.24 -12.93 -1.60
N ARG A 86 11.42 -11.91 -0.74
CA ARG A 86 12.68 -11.65 -0.02
C ARG A 86 13.11 -12.83 0.86
N SER A 87 12.17 -13.57 1.46
CA SER A 87 12.47 -14.77 2.25
C SER A 87 12.74 -16.02 1.40
N GLY A 88 12.89 -15.89 0.08
CA GLY A 88 13.24 -17.00 -0.83
C GLY A 88 12.06 -17.74 -1.47
N ASN A 89 10.82 -17.25 -1.32
CA ASN A 89 9.66 -17.88 -1.96
C ASN A 89 9.59 -17.53 -3.46
N ASN A 90 10.12 -18.42 -4.29
CA ASN A 90 10.18 -18.28 -5.75
C ASN A 90 8.99 -18.91 -6.50
N ARG A 91 7.82 -19.06 -5.86
CA ARG A 91 6.61 -19.52 -6.55
C ARG A 91 6.29 -18.61 -7.75
N PRO A 92 5.92 -19.16 -8.93
CA PRO A 92 5.73 -18.38 -10.16
C PRO A 92 4.77 -17.19 -9.98
N ARG A 93 3.69 -17.36 -9.22
CA ARG A 93 2.72 -16.30 -8.93
C ARG A 93 3.32 -15.12 -8.14
N VAL A 94 4.19 -15.41 -7.17
CA VAL A 94 4.87 -14.38 -6.36
C VAL A 94 5.85 -13.62 -7.25
N VAL A 95 6.70 -14.34 -7.99
CA VAL A 95 7.69 -13.74 -8.91
C VAL A 95 7.00 -12.89 -9.98
N CYS A 96 5.91 -13.36 -10.59
CA CYS A 96 5.15 -12.59 -11.57
C CYS A 96 4.58 -11.30 -10.96
N THR A 97 4.02 -11.38 -9.74
CA THR A 97 3.52 -10.18 -9.03
C THR A 97 4.64 -9.18 -8.76
N VAL A 98 5.81 -9.65 -8.31
CA VAL A 98 6.97 -8.79 -8.06
C VAL A 98 7.44 -8.14 -9.37
N LYS A 99 7.58 -8.91 -10.45
CA LYS A 99 7.94 -8.39 -11.79
C LYS A 99 6.98 -7.33 -12.30
N MET A 100 5.67 -7.54 -12.14
CA MET A 100 4.67 -6.55 -12.52
C MET A 100 4.71 -5.30 -11.64
N ALA A 101 4.97 -5.46 -10.34
CA ALA A 101 5.09 -4.33 -9.41
C ALA A 101 6.31 -3.42 -9.69
N PHE A 102 7.38 -3.99 -10.25
CA PHE A 102 8.59 -3.26 -10.65
C PHE A 102 8.66 -3.00 -12.17
N ALA A 103 7.62 -3.33 -12.93
CA ALA A 103 7.60 -3.06 -14.37
C ALA A 103 7.69 -1.54 -14.62
N GLY A 104 8.68 -1.13 -15.43
CA GLY A 104 8.95 0.29 -15.70
C GLY A 104 9.81 0.99 -14.64
N THR A 105 10.22 0.32 -13.58
CA THR A 105 11.32 0.78 -12.71
C THR A 105 12.64 0.22 -13.23
N SER A 106 13.76 0.93 -13.04
CA SER A 106 15.11 0.45 -13.40
C SER A 106 15.60 -0.72 -12.53
N ILE A 107 14.71 -1.31 -11.71
CA ILE A 107 15.01 -2.38 -10.78
C ILE A 107 14.91 -3.71 -11.53
N SER A 108 16.05 -4.21 -12.01
CA SER A 108 16.11 -5.51 -12.65
C SER A 108 15.98 -6.63 -11.60
N LEU A 109 14.89 -7.40 -11.70
CA LEU A 109 14.65 -8.61 -10.91
C LEU A 109 15.36 -9.85 -11.48
N SER A 110 16.22 -9.68 -12.49
CA SER A 110 17.18 -10.71 -12.86
C SER A 110 18.11 -10.92 -11.68
N GLN A 111 17.77 -11.82 -10.76
CA GLN A 111 18.79 -12.41 -9.90
C GLN A 111 19.66 -13.27 -10.83
N PRO A 112 20.88 -12.84 -11.22
CA PRO A 112 21.77 -13.68 -12.03
C PRO A 112 21.97 -15.05 -11.37
N ASP A 113 21.98 -15.09 -10.04
CA ASP A 113 22.10 -16.30 -9.24
C ASP A 113 21.01 -17.35 -9.48
N ILE A 114 19.75 -16.97 -9.73
CA ILE A 114 18.68 -17.96 -9.94
C ILE A 114 18.83 -18.60 -11.32
N THR A 115 19.15 -17.80 -12.33
CA THR A 115 19.36 -18.29 -13.69
C THR A 115 20.61 -19.16 -13.74
N GLN A 116 21.69 -18.72 -13.08
CA GLN A 116 22.95 -19.44 -12.98
C GLN A 116 22.80 -20.79 -12.22
N LYS A 117 22.14 -20.81 -11.05
CA LYS A 117 21.88 -22.07 -10.33
C LYS A 117 21.00 -23.04 -11.11
N ARG A 118 20.13 -22.53 -11.99
CA ARG A 118 19.33 -23.37 -12.89
C ARG A 118 20.16 -23.94 -14.04
N THR A 119 21.06 -23.16 -14.62
CA THR A 119 21.94 -23.65 -15.69
C THR A 119 22.93 -24.69 -15.18
N GLU A 120 23.56 -24.44 -14.01
CA GLU A 120 24.46 -25.41 -13.36
C GLU A 120 23.75 -26.76 -13.12
N ARG A 121 22.52 -26.72 -12.58
CA ARG A 121 21.75 -27.95 -12.33
C ARG A 121 21.31 -28.67 -13.60
N ILE A 122 21.04 -27.93 -14.69
CA ILE A 122 20.72 -28.53 -16.00
C ILE A 122 21.97 -29.24 -16.55
N ASP A 123 23.14 -28.64 -16.43
CA ASP A 123 24.38 -29.21 -16.95
C ASP A 123 24.83 -30.43 -16.12
N ASP A 124 24.68 -30.40 -14.79
CA ASP A 124 24.89 -31.57 -13.93
C ASP A 124 24.01 -32.76 -14.35
N LEU A 125 22.72 -32.50 -14.61
CA LEU A 125 21.79 -33.54 -15.04
C LEU A 125 22.11 -34.07 -16.43
N LYS A 126 22.54 -33.23 -17.36
CA LYS A 126 23.00 -33.67 -18.69
C LYS A 126 24.24 -34.54 -18.58
N GLN A 127 25.20 -34.16 -17.75
CA GLN A 127 26.42 -34.94 -17.53
C GLN A 127 26.09 -36.31 -16.94
N LYS A 128 25.21 -36.36 -15.93
CA LYS A 128 24.78 -37.62 -15.32
C LYS A 128 24.07 -38.53 -16.32
N ASN A 129 23.21 -37.99 -17.18
CA ASN A 129 22.58 -38.75 -18.25
C ASN A 129 23.59 -39.31 -19.27
N ARG A 130 24.65 -38.55 -19.58
CA ARG A 130 25.72 -39.01 -20.47
C ARG A 130 26.47 -40.20 -19.87
N CYS A 131 26.89 -40.08 -18.61
CA CYS A 131 27.58 -41.16 -17.90
C CYS A 131 26.73 -42.44 -17.77
N LEU A 132 25.41 -42.30 -17.57
CA LEU A 132 24.50 -43.44 -17.53
C LEU A 132 24.42 -44.16 -18.89
N ARG A 133 24.35 -43.41 -20.00
CA ARG A 133 24.33 -44.01 -21.34
C ARG A 133 25.63 -44.72 -21.70
N GLU A 134 26.76 -44.19 -21.25
CA GLU A 134 28.07 -44.82 -21.44
C GLU A 134 28.16 -46.13 -20.63
N ALA A 135 27.66 -46.15 -19.39
CA ALA A 135 27.60 -47.36 -18.58
C ALA A 135 26.72 -48.47 -19.21
N ASP A 136 25.55 -48.10 -19.76
CA ASP A 136 24.65 -49.05 -20.44
C ASP A 136 25.22 -49.58 -21.77
N SER A 137 26.17 -48.87 -22.39
CA SER A 137 26.82 -49.29 -23.64
C SER A 137 28.02 -50.23 -23.42
N THR A 138 28.36 -50.52 -22.17
CA THR A 138 29.54 -51.35 -21.78
C THR A 138 29.12 -52.75 -21.29
N ILE A 139 27.84 -53.11 -21.42
CA ILE A 139 27.25 -54.44 -21.17
C ILE A 139 26.79 -55.02 -22.51
#